data_AF-M3FLV8-F1
#
_entry.id   AF-M3FLV8-F1
#
_cell.length_a   1.000
_cell.length_b   1.000
_cell.length_c   1.000
_cell.angle_alpha   90.00
_cell.angle_beta   90.00
_cell.angle_gamma   90.00
#
_symmetry.space_group_name_H-M   'P 1'
#
loop_
_entity.id
_entity.type
_entity.pdbx_description
1 polymer ?
#
loop_
_entity_poly.entity_id
_entity_poly.type
_entity_poly.pdbx_seq_one_letter_code
_entity_poly.pdbx_strand_id
1 'polypeptide(L)'
;MMSNRFREHLEPDNKITSLPRRMICHVPLEEVQGYKEKLDAIVEIGGYSHVGKMTLVPMESFEKVSLQDAIRKLSLLRNKFPIIHLYFQQVGLKPEFDKLLLQADQIVFWEDNPERNQKKKTEIISYFRSRIRNFAGRTIRYVDSVNSIRPEDSVKHQKIFHKEETFSRYLVSRMRGLALGGGGARALAHVGLLKALEKENIKVDVVSGASFGAVIAALYARGENTETIYKMIYKFFGGLDKPFDPTIPLVSFFKGKK
;
A
#
# COMPACT_ATOMS: atom_id res chain seq x y z
N MET A 1 15.26 -25.22 -5.47
CA MET A 1 13.80 -25.49 -5.34
C MET A 1 13.07 -24.15 -5.38
N MET A 2 12.17 -23.94 -6.34
CA MET A 2 11.29 -22.76 -6.34
C MET A 2 10.38 -22.78 -5.12
N SER A 3 10.14 -21.61 -4.51
CA SER A 3 9.24 -21.49 -3.37
C SER A 3 7.80 -21.80 -3.79
N ASN A 4 7.02 -22.39 -2.88
CA ASN A 4 5.62 -22.75 -3.15
C ASN A 4 4.77 -21.55 -3.63
N ARG A 5 5.11 -20.33 -3.19
CA ARG A 5 4.50 -19.08 -3.65
C ARG A 5 4.69 -18.79 -5.14
N PHE A 6 5.81 -19.23 -5.72
CA PHE A 6 6.13 -18.97 -7.12
C PHE A 6 5.43 -19.96 -8.06
N ARG A 7 5.16 -21.18 -7.58
CA ARG A 7 4.40 -22.20 -8.33
C ARG A 7 2.93 -21.85 -8.48
N GLU A 8 2.33 -21.23 -7.46
CA GLU A 8 0.91 -20.81 -7.47
C GLU A 8 0.56 -19.82 -8.60
N HIS A 9 1.53 -19.13 -9.21
CA HIS A 9 1.31 -18.17 -10.29
C HIS A 9 1.54 -18.73 -11.70
N LEU A 10 2.02 -19.98 -11.82
CA LEU A 10 2.41 -20.58 -13.10
C LEU A 10 1.45 -21.66 -13.60
N GLU A 11 0.46 -22.08 -12.81
CA GLU A 11 -0.53 -23.05 -13.26
C GLU A 11 -1.72 -22.36 -13.95
N PRO A 12 -1.96 -22.63 -15.24
CA PRO A 12 -3.14 -22.15 -15.93
C PRO A 12 -4.32 -23.01 -15.51
N ASP A 13 -5.35 -22.37 -14.96
CA ASP A 13 -6.67 -22.93 -14.72
C ASP A 13 -6.77 -24.10 -13.71
N ASN A 14 -6.95 -23.76 -12.43
CA ASN A 14 -8.21 -24.11 -11.75
C ASN A 14 -8.35 -23.54 -10.32
N LYS A 15 -9.58 -23.14 -10.03
CA LYS A 15 -10.18 -22.76 -8.72
C LYS A 15 -9.82 -21.36 -8.24
N ILE A 16 -10.81 -20.47 -8.39
CA ILE A 16 -11.05 -19.22 -7.64
C ILE A 16 -9.99 -19.03 -6.55
N THR A 17 -8.93 -18.30 -6.89
CA THR A 17 -8.00 -17.75 -5.90
C THR A 17 -8.88 -17.11 -4.85
N SER A 18 -8.90 -17.65 -3.63
CA SER A 18 -9.81 -17.19 -2.59
C SER A 18 -9.53 -15.70 -2.39
N LEU A 19 -10.41 -14.85 -2.91
CA LEU A 19 -10.22 -13.40 -2.84
C LEU A 19 -9.99 -13.04 -1.37
N PRO A 20 -8.93 -12.28 -1.05
CA PRO A 20 -8.60 -11.99 0.33
C PRO A 20 -9.82 -11.34 0.98
N ARG A 21 -10.36 -12.00 2.01
CA ARG A 21 -11.48 -11.45 2.77
C ARG A 21 -10.93 -10.40 3.73
N ARG A 22 -11.41 -9.16 3.62
CA ARG A 22 -10.94 -8.02 4.41
C ARG A 22 -12.11 -7.22 4.93
N MET A 23 -12.03 -6.81 6.18
CA MET A 23 -12.88 -5.78 6.74
C MET A 23 -12.04 -4.58 7.14
N ILE A 24 -12.33 -3.44 6.53
CA ILE A 24 -11.65 -2.17 6.78
C ILE A 24 -12.66 -1.25 7.46
N CYS A 25 -12.28 -0.62 8.56
CA CYS A 25 -13.07 0.44 9.16
C CYS A 25 -12.41 1.80 8.92
N HIS A 26 -13.20 2.77 8.46
CA HIS A 26 -12.79 4.14 8.20
C HIS A 26 -13.36 5.06 9.28
N VAL A 27 -12.48 5.74 10.00
CA VAL A 27 -12.80 6.62 11.12
C VAL A 27 -12.25 8.02 10.83
N PRO A 28 -13.13 9.02 10.58
CA PRO A 28 -12.70 10.41 10.49
C PRO A 28 -12.38 10.97 11.88
N LEU A 29 -11.18 11.52 12.07
CA LEU A 29 -10.74 12.13 13.34
C LEU A 29 -11.08 13.62 13.43
N GLU A 30 -11.34 14.24 12.27
CA GLU A 30 -11.80 15.60 12.07
C GLU A 30 -12.73 15.65 10.85
N GLU A 31 -13.36 16.80 10.58
CA GLU A 31 -14.14 16.96 9.36
C GLU A 31 -13.21 16.88 8.14
N VAL A 32 -13.47 15.91 7.27
CA VAL A 32 -12.66 15.68 6.07
C VAL A 32 -13.46 16.12 4.85
N GLN A 33 -12.91 17.07 4.09
CA GLN A 33 -13.53 17.52 2.86
C GLN A 33 -13.61 16.37 1.85
N GLY A 34 -14.80 16.18 1.27
CA GLY A 34 -15.04 15.14 0.27
C GLY A 34 -14.92 13.71 0.81
N TYR A 35 -15.16 13.50 2.11
CA TYR A 35 -14.93 12.20 2.76
C TYR A 35 -15.67 11.05 2.08
N LYS A 36 -16.94 11.28 1.69
CA LYS A 36 -17.76 10.25 1.08
C LYS A 36 -17.28 9.92 -0.33
N GLU A 37 -16.94 10.95 -1.10
CA GLU A 37 -16.39 10.85 -2.45
C GLU A 37 -15.07 10.07 -2.46
N LYS A 38 -14.18 10.34 -1.49
CA LYS A 38 -12.93 9.59 -1.29
C LYS A 38 -13.17 8.11 -0.98
N LEU A 39 -14.19 7.79 -0.17
CA LEU A 39 -14.56 6.40 0.09
C LEU A 39 -15.09 5.71 -1.16
N ASP A 40 -15.90 6.41 -1.95
CA ASP A 40 -16.45 5.86 -3.20
C ASP A 40 -15.34 5.63 -4.24
N ALA A 41 -14.36 6.52 -4.34
CA ALA A 41 -13.16 6.35 -5.18
C ALA A 41 -12.34 5.10 -4.80
N ILE A 42 -12.16 4.82 -3.49
CA ILE A 42 -11.51 3.58 -3.03
C ILE A 42 -12.24 2.34 -3.55
N VAL A 43 -13.58 2.34 -3.50
CA VAL A 43 -14.40 1.23 -4.00
C VAL A 43 -14.32 1.12 -5.51
N GLU A 44 -14.33 2.24 -6.23
CA GLU A 44 -14.23 2.27 -7.68
C GLU A 44 -12.88 1.68 -8.16
N ILE A 45 -11.76 2.19 -7.63
CA ILE A 45 -10.41 1.67 -7.92
C ILE A 45 -10.32 0.18 -7.60
N GLY A 46 -10.94 -0.23 -6.49
CA GLY A 46 -11.06 -1.63 -6.09
C GLY A 46 -11.91 -2.48 -7.04
N GLY A 47 -13.02 -1.93 -7.54
CA GLY A 47 -13.99 -2.57 -8.42
C GLY A 47 -13.38 -3.01 -9.74
N TYR A 48 -12.59 -2.14 -10.37
CA TYR A 48 -11.81 -2.46 -11.59
C TYR A 48 -10.81 -3.60 -11.35
N SER A 49 -10.34 -3.78 -10.12
CA SER A 49 -9.30 -4.76 -9.78
C SER A 49 -9.85 -6.10 -9.25
N HIS A 50 -11.10 -6.18 -8.77
CA HIS A 50 -11.61 -7.35 -8.01
C HIS A 50 -12.91 -7.98 -8.53
N VAL A 51 -13.34 -7.68 -9.76
CA VAL A 51 -14.60 -8.24 -10.32
C VAL A 51 -15.79 -7.96 -9.37
N GLY A 52 -15.87 -6.73 -8.85
CA GLY A 52 -17.11 -6.17 -8.32
C GLY A 52 -17.65 -6.72 -7.00
N LYS A 53 -16.85 -7.36 -6.13
CA LYS A 53 -17.34 -7.83 -4.81
C LYS A 53 -16.83 -7.00 -3.62
N MET A 54 -17.10 -5.70 -3.66
CA MET A 54 -16.81 -4.77 -2.56
C MET A 54 -18.06 -4.04 -2.12
N THR A 55 -18.13 -3.60 -0.86
CA THR A 55 -19.25 -2.78 -0.39
C THR A 55 -18.80 -1.77 0.66
N LEU A 56 -19.41 -0.58 0.63
CA LEU A 56 -19.40 0.39 1.71
C LEU A 56 -20.63 0.20 2.59
N VAL A 57 -20.44 0.27 3.91
CA VAL A 57 -21.53 0.12 4.88
C VAL A 57 -21.37 1.19 5.96
N PRO A 58 -22.35 2.09 6.13
CA PRO A 58 -22.30 3.08 7.20
C PRO A 58 -22.51 2.39 8.55
N MET A 59 -21.72 2.79 9.55
CA MET A 59 -21.81 2.29 10.92
C MET A 59 -23.17 2.60 11.56
N GLU A 60 -23.79 3.71 11.14
CA GLU A 60 -25.12 4.16 11.56
C GLU A 60 -26.21 3.12 11.24
N SER A 61 -25.98 2.25 10.25
CA SER A 61 -26.89 1.14 9.92
C SER A 61 -26.98 0.06 11.01
N PHE A 62 -26.22 0.21 12.11
CA PHE A 62 -26.20 -0.67 13.27
C PHE A 62 -26.69 0.01 14.58
N GLU A 63 -26.98 1.32 14.61
CA GLU A 63 -27.26 2.09 15.87
C GLU A 63 -28.49 1.64 16.67
N LYS A 64 -29.40 0.87 16.07
CA LYS A 64 -30.65 0.41 16.70
C LYS A 64 -30.81 -1.11 16.63
N VAL A 65 -29.73 -1.80 16.32
CA VAL A 65 -29.72 -3.24 16.13
C VAL A 65 -29.02 -3.87 17.34
N SER A 66 -29.56 -4.99 17.84
CA SER A 66 -28.88 -5.72 18.92
C SER A 66 -27.47 -6.12 18.47
N LEU A 67 -26.52 -6.23 19.40
CA LEU A 67 -25.15 -6.64 19.04
C LEU A 67 -25.13 -8.00 18.30
N GLN A 68 -25.99 -8.94 18.70
CA GLN A 68 -26.10 -10.25 18.07
C GLN A 68 -26.57 -10.13 16.61
N ASP A 69 -27.58 -9.30 16.37
CA ASP A 69 -28.11 -9.06 15.03
C ASP A 69 -27.11 -8.28 14.15
N ALA A 70 -26.36 -7.35 14.73
CA ALA A 70 -25.30 -6.62 14.03
C ALA A 70 -24.19 -7.57 13.57
N ILE A 71 -23.74 -8.48 14.45
CA ILE A 71 -22.76 -9.52 14.11
C ILE A 71 -23.31 -10.46 13.02
N ARG A 72 -24.58 -10.87 13.12
CA ARG A 72 -25.24 -11.72 12.12
C ARG A 72 -25.30 -11.03 10.75
N LYS A 73 -25.74 -9.78 10.71
CA LYS A 73 -25.80 -8.95 9.49
C LYS A 73 -24.42 -8.80 8.87
N LEU A 74 -23.39 -8.54 9.67
CA LEU A 74 -22.01 -8.43 9.22
C LEU A 74 -21.49 -9.75 8.63
N SER A 75 -21.80 -10.88 9.28
CA SER A 75 -21.44 -12.22 8.79
C SER A 75 -22.05 -12.51 7.41
N LEU A 76 -23.34 -12.17 7.22
CA LEU A 76 -24.00 -12.30 5.92
C LEU A 76 -23.33 -11.46 4.83
N LEU A 77 -22.98 -10.21 5.14
CA LEU A 77 -22.24 -9.34 4.22
C LEU A 77 -20.87 -9.93 3.86
N ARG A 78 -20.13 -10.49 4.83
CA ARG A 78 -18.80 -11.11 4.61
C ARG A 78 -18.83 -12.34 3.72
N ASN A 79 -19.98 -13.00 3.62
CA ASN A 79 -20.15 -14.12 2.69
C ASN A 79 -20.42 -13.65 1.25
N LYS A 80 -21.04 -12.48 1.08
CA LYS A 80 -21.36 -11.89 -0.22
C LYS A 80 -20.21 -11.07 -0.80
N PHE A 81 -19.55 -10.28 0.04
CA PHE A 81 -18.49 -9.35 -0.33
C PHE A 81 -17.18 -9.72 0.37
N PRO A 82 -16.14 -10.17 -0.36
CA PRO A 82 -14.82 -10.41 0.21
C PRO A 82 -14.25 -9.18 0.91
N ILE A 83 -14.44 -7.98 0.36
CA ILE A 83 -13.93 -6.75 0.96
C ILE A 83 -15.10 -5.86 1.41
N ILE A 84 -15.12 -5.52 2.70
CA ILE A 84 -16.11 -4.64 3.30
C ILE A 84 -15.42 -3.43 3.88
N HIS A 85 -15.91 -2.25 3.51
CA HIS A 85 -15.51 -0.98 4.06
C HIS A 85 -16.62 -0.47 4.98
N LEU A 86 -16.41 -0.58 6.28
CA LEU A 86 -17.23 0.07 7.29
C LEU A 86 -16.78 1.52 7.44
N TYR A 87 -17.68 2.49 7.54
CA TYR A 87 -17.30 3.88 7.74
C TYR A 87 -18.26 4.63 8.66
N PHE A 88 -17.74 5.59 9.40
CA PHE A 88 -18.54 6.51 10.22
C PHE A 88 -18.91 7.75 9.41
N GLN A 89 -20.18 8.14 9.38
CA GLN A 89 -20.59 9.37 8.69
C GLN A 89 -20.17 10.63 9.45
N GLN A 90 -20.11 10.52 10.77
CA GLN A 90 -19.74 11.62 11.66
C GLN A 90 -18.32 11.45 12.21
N VAL A 91 -17.71 12.58 12.59
CA VAL A 91 -16.39 12.61 13.20
C VAL A 91 -16.37 11.85 14.53
N GLY A 92 -15.35 11.04 14.71
CA GLY A 92 -15.08 10.33 15.96
C GLY A 92 -15.51 8.88 15.96
N LEU A 93 -15.17 8.21 17.05
CA LEU A 93 -15.48 6.81 17.28
C LEU A 93 -16.69 6.71 18.21
N LYS A 94 -17.64 5.84 17.88
CA LYS A 94 -18.77 5.53 18.75
C LYS A 94 -18.49 4.26 19.56
N PRO A 95 -18.31 4.33 20.91
CA PRO A 95 -17.91 3.19 21.73
C PRO A 95 -18.82 1.97 21.64
N GLU A 96 -20.11 2.16 21.35
CA GLU A 96 -21.10 1.10 21.15
C GLU A 96 -20.75 0.13 20.02
N PHE A 97 -19.85 0.52 19.10
CA PHE A 97 -19.41 -0.31 17.99
C PHE A 97 -18.06 -0.98 18.18
N ASP A 98 -17.46 -0.85 19.37
CA ASP A 98 -16.13 -1.40 19.65
C ASP A 98 -15.99 -2.88 19.25
N LYS A 99 -16.97 -3.72 19.59
CA LYS A 99 -16.99 -5.16 19.27
C LYS A 99 -17.09 -5.47 17.78
N LEU A 100 -17.70 -4.57 16.98
CA LEU A 100 -17.68 -4.70 15.52
C LEU A 100 -16.29 -4.33 14.98
N LEU A 101 -15.68 -3.27 15.51
CA LEU A 101 -14.36 -2.80 15.12
C LEU A 101 -13.25 -3.79 15.46
N LEU A 102 -13.38 -4.56 16.54
CA LEU A 102 -12.43 -5.63 16.88
C LEU A 102 -12.34 -6.72 15.81
N GLN A 103 -13.37 -6.87 14.98
CA GLN A 103 -13.35 -7.82 13.87
C GLN A 103 -12.64 -7.25 12.63
N ALA A 104 -12.32 -5.96 12.60
CA ALA A 104 -11.69 -5.32 11.45
C ALA A 104 -10.25 -5.83 11.26
N ASP A 105 -9.92 -6.14 10.01
CA ASP A 105 -8.55 -6.39 9.60
C ASP A 105 -7.75 -5.11 9.60
N GLN A 106 -8.39 -3.98 9.31
CA GLN A 106 -7.74 -2.68 9.28
C GLN A 106 -8.63 -1.57 9.85
N ILE A 107 -8.01 -0.64 10.56
CA ILE A 107 -8.64 0.62 10.99
C ILE A 107 -7.87 1.76 10.34
N VAL A 108 -8.58 2.58 9.58
CA VAL A 108 -8.08 3.72 8.83
C VAL A 108 -8.55 4.99 9.53
N PHE A 109 -7.59 5.78 10.00
CA PHE A 109 -7.85 7.13 10.48
C PHE A 109 -7.69 8.13 9.35
N TRP A 110 -8.67 9.03 9.23
CA TRP A 110 -8.67 10.11 8.25
C TRP A 110 -8.43 11.44 8.97
N GLU A 111 -7.41 12.16 8.53
CA GLU A 111 -7.03 13.50 8.99
C GLU A 111 -6.18 14.19 7.91
N ASP A 112 -6.27 15.51 7.83
CA ASP A 112 -5.47 16.29 6.88
C ASP A 112 -4.03 16.47 7.39
N ASN A 113 -3.87 16.62 8.71
CA ASN A 113 -2.56 16.74 9.34
C ASN A 113 -2.29 15.62 10.36
N PRO A 114 -1.31 14.73 10.11
CA PRO A 114 -0.95 13.64 11.02
C PRO A 114 -0.47 14.09 12.42
N GLU A 115 -0.19 15.36 12.66
CA GLU A 115 0.32 15.87 13.95
C GLU A 115 -0.77 16.47 14.84
N ARG A 116 -1.99 16.73 14.33
CA ARG A 116 -3.01 17.49 15.08
C ARG A 116 -3.69 16.67 16.18
N ASN A 117 -4.18 15.46 15.86
CA ASN A 117 -5.07 14.70 16.74
C ASN A 117 -4.33 13.72 17.69
N GLN A 118 -3.12 14.04 18.15
CA GLN A 118 -2.24 13.06 18.84
C GLN A 118 -2.85 12.45 20.11
N LYS A 119 -3.51 13.26 20.94
CA LYS A 119 -4.16 12.78 22.16
C LYS A 119 -5.28 11.78 21.87
N LYS A 120 -6.25 12.16 21.03
CA LYS A 120 -7.35 11.28 20.56
C LYS A 120 -6.81 9.98 19.96
N LYS A 121 -5.77 10.08 19.12
CA LYS A 121 -5.13 8.90 18.51
C LYS A 121 -4.53 7.98 19.55
N THR A 122 -3.84 8.54 20.53
CA THR A 122 -3.22 7.76 21.62
C THR A 122 -4.27 7.03 22.44
N GLU A 123 -5.39 7.69 22.75
CA GLU A 123 -6.53 7.09 23.47
C GLU A 123 -7.16 5.94 22.68
N ILE A 124 -7.52 6.18 21.41
CA ILE A 124 -8.11 5.17 20.52
C ILE A 124 -7.15 3.98 20.33
N ILE A 125 -5.87 4.26 20.06
CA ILE A 125 -4.85 3.23 19.87
C ILE A 125 -4.66 2.42 21.14
N SER A 126 -4.55 3.07 22.31
CA SER A 126 -4.41 2.38 23.59
C SER A 126 -5.58 1.44 23.87
N TYR A 127 -6.81 1.91 23.59
CA TYR A 127 -8.02 1.12 23.74
C TYR A 127 -8.00 -0.17 22.89
N PHE A 128 -7.68 -0.03 21.61
CA PHE A 128 -7.71 -1.15 20.66
C PHE A 128 -6.47 -2.04 20.72
N ARG A 129 -5.31 -1.51 21.11
CA ARG A 129 -4.04 -2.25 21.15
C ARG A 129 -4.11 -3.49 22.02
N SER A 130 -4.80 -3.43 23.16
CA SER A 130 -4.97 -4.58 24.06
C SER A 130 -6.04 -5.58 23.58
N ARG A 131 -6.85 -5.21 22.58
CA ARG A 131 -8.05 -5.97 22.18
C ARG A 131 -7.95 -6.55 20.76
N ILE A 132 -7.09 -6.01 19.89
CA ILE A 132 -6.90 -6.46 18.52
C ILE A 132 -5.60 -7.26 18.39
N ARG A 133 -5.70 -8.50 17.92
CA ARG A 133 -4.54 -9.33 17.61
C ARG A 133 -3.74 -8.75 16.45
N ASN A 134 -2.41 -8.71 16.57
CA ASN A 134 -1.49 -8.15 15.56
C ASN A 134 -1.81 -6.69 15.17
N PHE A 135 -2.28 -5.89 16.14
CA PHE A 135 -2.68 -4.48 15.97
C PHE A 135 -1.70 -3.65 15.13
N ALA A 136 -0.39 -3.91 15.28
CA ALA A 136 0.69 -3.21 14.57
C ALA A 136 0.55 -3.22 13.03
N GLY A 137 0.01 -4.28 12.45
CA GLY A 137 -0.15 -4.38 10.98
C GLY A 137 -1.50 -3.88 10.46
N ARG A 138 -2.40 -3.50 11.36
CA ARG A 138 -3.82 -3.27 11.07
C ARG A 138 -4.22 -1.80 11.14
N THR A 139 -3.45 -0.95 11.79
CA THR A 139 -3.79 0.46 11.94
C THR A 139 -3.09 1.31 10.89
N ILE A 140 -3.87 2.13 10.20
CA ILE A 140 -3.42 2.93 9.06
C ILE A 140 -3.91 4.36 9.23
N ARG A 141 -3.11 5.31 8.77
CA ARG A 141 -3.46 6.71 8.65
C ARG A 141 -3.46 7.10 7.18
N TYR A 142 -4.57 7.66 6.72
CA TYR A 142 -4.66 8.27 5.40
C TYR A 142 -4.53 9.78 5.52
N VAL A 143 -3.72 10.37 4.66
CA VAL A 143 -3.45 11.81 4.59
C VAL A 143 -3.58 12.26 3.14
N ASP A 144 -4.34 13.32 2.90
CA ASP A 144 -4.75 13.74 1.56
C ASP A 144 -3.74 14.68 0.85
N SER A 145 -2.80 15.27 1.59
CA SER A 145 -1.73 16.08 1.00
C SER A 145 -0.43 15.99 1.81
N VAL A 146 0.71 16.01 1.11
CA VAL A 146 2.04 16.09 1.74
C VAL A 146 2.79 17.27 1.20
N ASN A 147 3.01 18.25 2.05
CA ASN A 147 4.15 19.13 1.90
C ASN A 147 5.17 18.75 2.97
N SER A 148 6.34 18.31 2.51
CA SER A 148 7.54 17.84 3.23
C SER A 148 7.60 16.35 3.63
N ILE A 149 8.66 15.70 3.16
CA ILE A 149 9.18 14.42 3.65
C ILE A 149 9.78 14.73 5.03
N ARG A 150 9.10 14.33 6.12
CA ARG A 150 9.68 14.44 7.45
C ARG A 150 10.45 13.18 7.84
N PRO A 151 11.56 13.32 8.60
CA PRO A 151 12.30 12.20 9.16
C PRO A 151 11.47 11.49 10.23
N GLU A 152 11.87 10.26 10.51
CA GLU A 152 11.20 9.30 11.37
C GLU A 152 10.93 9.77 12.82
N ASP A 153 10.04 8.99 13.44
CA ASP A 153 9.96 8.66 14.87
C ASP A 153 8.85 9.28 15.72
N SER A 154 7.81 8.45 15.91
CA SER A 154 7.24 8.16 17.24
C SER A 154 6.21 7.03 17.22
N VAL A 155 5.83 6.49 16.05
CA VAL A 155 4.88 5.38 16.02
C VAL A 155 5.35 4.22 15.15
N LYS A 156 6.11 3.31 15.75
CA LYS A 156 6.59 2.02 15.19
C LYS A 156 5.50 1.08 14.63
N HIS A 157 4.23 1.51 14.65
CA HIS A 157 3.05 0.67 14.41
C HIS A 157 1.98 1.36 13.54
N GLN A 158 2.31 2.45 12.85
CA GLN A 158 1.41 3.17 11.96
C GLN A 158 1.96 3.19 10.54
N LYS A 159 1.08 2.99 9.55
CA LYS A 159 1.38 3.23 8.14
C LYS A 159 0.71 4.51 7.71
N ILE A 160 1.46 5.41 7.07
CA ILE A 160 0.93 6.67 6.53
C ILE A 160 0.89 6.55 5.02
N PHE A 161 -0.25 6.91 4.43
CA PHE A 161 -0.42 7.00 2.99
C PHE A 161 -0.70 8.43 2.58
N HIS A 162 -0.13 8.81 1.44
CA HIS A 162 -0.12 10.17 0.91
C HIS A 162 -0.65 10.26 -0.52
N LYS A 163 -0.81 9.10 -1.16
CA LYS A 163 -1.33 8.96 -2.52
C LYS A 163 -2.60 8.14 -2.42
N GLU A 164 -3.73 8.75 -2.74
CA GLU A 164 -5.06 8.13 -2.70
C GLU A 164 -5.08 6.81 -3.45
N GLU A 165 -4.52 6.77 -4.65
CA GLU A 165 -4.51 5.57 -5.46
C GLU A 165 -3.70 4.43 -4.83
N THR A 166 -2.53 4.72 -4.26
CA THR A 166 -1.69 3.71 -3.58
C THR A 166 -2.37 3.19 -2.32
N PHE A 167 -3.01 4.08 -1.57
CA PHE A 167 -3.81 3.72 -0.41
C PHE A 167 -4.97 2.81 -0.80
N SER A 168 -5.72 3.19 -1.83
CA SER A 168 -6.82 2.41 -2.40
C SER A 168 -6.36 1.02 -2.80
N ARG A 169 -5.26 0.92 -3.58
CA ARG A 169 -4.64 -0.36 -3.97
C ARG A 169 -4.15 -1.16 -2.77
N TYR A 170 -3.65 -0.52 -1.71
CA TYR A 170 -3.28 -1.20 -0.45
C TYR A 170 -4.48 -1.82 0.25
N LEU A 171 -5.57 -1.06 0.44
CA LEU A 171 -6.76 -1.55 1.14
C LEU A 171 -7.38 -2.75 0.40
N VAL A 172 -7.29 -2.74 -0.93
CA VAL A 172 -7.79 -3.85 -1.74
C VAL A 172 -6.74 -4.93 -2.00
N SER A 173 -5.56 -4.91 -1.37
CA SER A 173 -4.51 -5.94 -1.58
C SER A 173 -4.06 -6.09 -3.04
N ARG A 174 -3.93 -4.98 -3.77
CA ARG A 174 -3.52 -4.90 -5.19
C ARG A 174 -2.33 -3.96 -5.41
N MET A 175 -1.53 -3.70 -4.37
CA MET A 175 -0.32 -2.91 -4.54
C MET A 175 0.61 -3.56 -5.56
N ARG A 176 1.26 -2.71 -6.35
CA ARG A 176 2.25 -3.13 -7.35
C ARG A 176 3.65 -2.79 -6.84
N GLY A 177 4.45 -3.83 -6.65
CA GLY A 177 5.87 -3.71 -6.28
C GLY A 177 6.76 -3.82 -7.51
N LEU A 178 7.77 -2.96 -7.61
CA LEU A 178 8.81 -3.02 -8.64
C LEU A 178 10.18 -3.26 -7.99
N ALA A 179 10.87 -4.33 -8.39
CA ALA A 179 12.21 -4.65 -7.90
C ALA A 179 13.24 -4.46 -9.03
N LEU A 180 14.16 -3.53 -8.85
CA LEU A 180 15.19 -3.18 -9.84
C LEU A 180 16.52 -3.87 -9.52
N GLY A 181 16.94 -4.80 -10.38
CA GLY A 181 18.22 -5.51 -10.24
C GLY A 181 19.44 -4.58 -10.31
N GLY A 182 20.58 -5.05 -9.80
CA GLY A 182 21.87 -4.36 -9.98
C GLY A 182 22.42 -4.51 -11.41
N GLY A 183 23.49 -3.77 -11.75
CA GLY A 183 24.10 -3.88 -13.07
C GLY A 183 24.98 -2.71 -13.57
N GLY A 184 25.49 -1.84 -12.70
CA GLY A 184 26.32 -0.71 -13.13
C GLY A 184 25.62 0.17 -14.16
N ALA A 185 26.31 0.51 -15.26
CA ALA A 185 25.75 1.30 -16.37
C ALA A 185 24.54 0.63 -17.04
N ARG A 186 24.43 -0.71 -17.03
CA ARG A 186 23.28 -1.44 -17.60
C ARG A 186 21.98 -1.17 -16.84
N ALA A 187 22.06 -0.65 -15.61
CA ALA A 187 20.90 -0.22 -14.85
C ALA A 187 20.11 0.90 -15.56
N LEU A 188 20.70 1.62 -16.53
CA LEU A 188 19.98 2.57 -17.39
C LEU A 188 18.76 1.95 -18.10
N ALA A 189 18.77 0.63 -18.36
CA ALA A 189 17.60 -0.07 -18.89
C ALA A 189 16.36 0.06 -17.99
N HIS A 190 16.55 0.16 -16.67
CA HIS A 190 15.45 0.38 -15.72
C HIS A 190 14.76 1.73 -15.95
N VAL A 191 15.48 2.76 -16.42
CA VAL A 191 14.87 4.05 -16.76
C VAL A 191 13.95 3.90 -17.98
N GLY A 192 14.34 3.08 -18.96
CA GLY A 192 13.49 2.72 -20.10
C GLY A 192 12.23 1.97 -19.67
N LEU A 193 12.35 1.02 -18.74
CA LEU A 193 11.21 0.32 -18.14
C LEU A 193 10.26 1.31 -17.46
N LEU A 194 10.78 2.21 -16.62
CA LEU A 194 9.96 3.22 -15.94
C LEU A 194 9.20 4.10 -16.95
N LYS A 195 9.86 4.54 -18.04
CA LYS A 195 9.20 5.28 -19.14
C LYS A 195 8.06 4.49 -19.78
N ALA A 196 8.25 3.20 -20.01
CA ALA A 196 7.21 2.33 -20.56
C ALA A 196 6.02 2.18 -19.60
N LEU A 197 6.29 1.96 -18.31
CA LEU A 197 5.23 1.89 -17.29
C LEU A 197 4.45 3.20 -17.18
N GLU A 198 5.12 4.35 -17.24
CA GLU A 198 4.48 5.66 -17.26
C GLU A 198 3.58 5.83 -18.49
N LYS A 199 4.06 5.45 -19.68
CA LYS A 199 3.31 5.52 -20.93
C LYS A 199 2.03 4.66 -20.90
N GLU A 200 2.12 3.46 -20.32
CA GLU A 200 0.98 2.54 -20.18
C GLU A 200 0.11 2.84 -18.94
N ASN A 201 0.36 3.95 -18.24
CA ASN A 201 -0.31 4.35 -17.00
C ASN A 201 -0.29 3.27 -15.90
N ILE A 202 0.76 2.44 -15.88
CA ILE A 202 0.98 1.42 -14.85
C ILE A 202 1.70 2.07 -13.67
N LYS A 203 0.93 2.43 -12.65
CA LYS A 203 1.46 2.98 -11.40
C LYS A 203 2.16 1.91 -10.57
N VAL A 204 3.32 2.25 -10.00
CA VAL A 204 4.08 1.45 -9.05
C VAL A 204 3.90 2.05 -7.65
N ASP A 205 3.57 1.21 -6.67
CA ASP A 205 3.27 1.64 -5.30
C ASP A 205 4.48 1.54 -4.37
N VAL A 206 5.33 0.54 -4.60
CA VAL A 206 6.56 0.32 -3.83
C VAL A 206 7.66 -0.05 -4.81
N VAL A 207 8.84 0.53 -4.62
CA VAL A 207 10.01 0.21 -5.41
C VAL A 207 11.15 -0.23 -4.49
N SER A 208 11.92 -1.22 -4.93
CA SER A 208 13.16 -1.62 -4.30
C SER A 208 14.24 -1.78 -5.37
N GLY A 209 15.51 -1.78 -4.96
CA GLY A 209 16.58 -2.09 -5.90
C GLY A 209 17.89 -2.45 -5.23
N ALA A 210 18.83 -2.94 -6.03
CA ALA A 210 20.18 -3.31 -5.59
C ALA A 210 21.24 -2.54 -6.39
N SER A 211 22.34 -2.12 -5.74
CA SER A 211 23.41 -1.33 -6.38
C SER A 211 22.85 -0.12 -7.15
N PHE A 212 23.16 0.06 -8.44
CA PHE A 212 22.59 1.15 -9.24
C PHE A 212 21.08 1.06 -9.46
N GLY A 213 20.49 -0.14 -9.40
CA GLY A 213 19.04 -0.30 -9.36
C GLY A 213 18.43 0.35 -8.11
N ALA A 214 19.15 0.36 -6.97
CA ALA A 214 18.72 1.04 -5.75
C ALA A 214 18.73 2.56 -5.90
N VAL A 215 19.74 3.11 -6.60
CA VAL A 215 19.83 4.54 -6.90
C VAL A 215 18.65 4.97 -7.77
N ILE A 216 18.34 4.23 -8.83
CA ILE A 216 17.17 4.48 -9.69
C ILE A 216 15.87 4.38 -8.89
N ALA A 217 15.71 3.32 -8.11
CA ALA A 217 14.56 3.12 -7.24
C ALA A 217 14.35 4.31 -6.28
N ALA A 218 15.42 4.79 -5.64
CA ALA A 218 15.36 5.91 -4.72
C ALA A 218 14.97 7.22 -5.41
N LEU A 219 15.56 7.51 -6.58
CA LEU A 219 15.20 8.71 -7.35
C LEU A 219 13.75 8.66 -7.83
N TYR A 220 13.30 7.49 -8.32
CA TYR A 220 11.90 7.28 -8.71
C TYR A 220 10.94 7.42 -7.53
N ALA A 221 11.28 6.84 -6.37
CA ALA A 221 10.49 6.97 -5.14
C ALA A 221 10.39 8.42 -4.65
N ARG A 222 11.44 9.22 -4.88
CA ARG A 222 11.44 10.67 -4.59
C ARG A 222 10.55 11.49 -5.53
N GLY A 223 9.99 10.87 -6.56
CA GLY A 223 9.10 11.52 -7.54
C GLY A 223 9.84 12.25 -8.66
N GLU A 224 11.12 11.92 -8.88
CA GLU A 224 11.84 12.45 -10.05
C GLU A 224 11.27 11.89 -11.34
N ASN A 225 11.11 12.74 -12.35
CA ASN A 225 10.69 12.28 -13.67
C ASN A 225 11.79 11.44 -14.33
N THR A 226 11.38 10.50 -15.19
CA THR A 226 12.30 9.55 -15.83
C THR A 226 13.40 10.21 -16.66
N GLU A 227 13.17 11.40 -17.21
CA GLU A 227 14.17 12.17 -17.96
C GLU A 227 15.25 12.78 -17.06
N THR A 228 14.87 13.30 -15.89
CA THR A 228 15.80 13.79 -14.87
C THR A 228 16.64 12.64 -14.33
N ILE A 229 16.01 11.50 -14.02
CA ILE A 229 16.71 10.29 -13.57
C ILE A 229 17.74 9.86 -14.61
N TYR A 230 17.36 9.80 -15.89
CA TYR A 230 18.26 9.49 -16.99
C TYR A 230 19.48 10.43 -17.00
N LYS A 231 19.26 11.75 -17.00
CA LYS A 231 20.33 12.75 -17.04
C LYS A 231 21.29 12.65 -15.85
N MET A 232 20.75 12.48 -14.64
CA MET A 232 21.56 12.34 -13.42
C MET A 232 22.49 11.13 -13.49
N ILE A 233 21.96 9.98 -13.91
CA ILE A 233 22.72 8.74 -14.00
C ILE A 233 23.71 8.76 -15.16
N TYR A 234 23.29 9.30 -16.31
CA TYR A 234 24.16 9.48 -17.47
C TYR A 234 25.39 10.34 -17.12
N LYS A 235 25.16 11.47 -16.41
CA LYS A 235 26.24 12.32 -15.91
C LYS A 235 27.14 11.59 -14.91
N PHE A 236 26.57 10.75 -14.05
CA PHE A 236 27.32 9.97 -13.06
C PHE A 236 28.30 8.98 -13.72
N PHE A 237 27.85 8.24 -14.75
CA PHE A 237 28.72 7.33 -15.51
C PHE A 237 29.62 8.06 -16.52
N GLY A 238 29.33 9.34 -16.79
CA GLY A 238 30.11 10.19 -17.69
C GLY A 238 29.94 9.81 -19.17
N GLY A 239 28.79 9.24 -19.54
CA GLY A 239 28.43 8.85 -20.90
C GLY A 239 28.72 7.38 -21.25
N LEU A 240 28.29 6.96 -22.46
CA LEU A 240 28.65 5.65 -23.03
C LEU A 240 30.15 5.54 -23.34
N ASP A 241 30.84 6.68 -23.38
CA ASP A 241 32.24 6.81 -23.77
C ASP A 241 33.22 6.58 -22.60
N LYS A 242 32.72 6.41 -21.37
CA LYS A 242 33.55 6.10 -20.19
C LYS A 242 33.43 4.63 -19.81
N PRO A 243 34.57 3.95 -19.59
CA PRO A 243 34.68 2.50 -19.56
C PRO A 243 34.27 1.99 -18.18
N PHE A 244 32.97 2.01 -17.90
CA PHE A 244 32.42 1.01 -16.98
C PHE A 244 31.55 0.04 -17.77
N ASP A 245 32.09 -0.40 -18.90
CA ASP A 245 31.82 -1.74 -19.42
C ASP A 245 32.73 -2.69 -18.62
N PRO A 246 32.20 -3.54 -17.72
CA PRO A 246 33.00 -4.60 -17.19
C PRO A 246 33.19 -5.58 -18.35
N THR A 247 34.27 -5.39 -19.12
CA THR A 247 34.82 -6.45 -19.94
C THR A 247 34.97 -7.64 -18.98
N ILE A 248 34.09 -8.64 -19.13
CA ILE A 248 34.23 -9.89 -18.39
C ILE A 248 35.63 -10.39 -18.76
N PRO A 249 36.55 -10.57 -17.80
CA PRO A 249 37.87 -11.02 -18.17
C PRO A 249 37.70 -12.40 -18.80
N LEU A 250 38.24 -12.57 -20.00
CA LEU A 250 38.27 -13.88 -20.69
C LEU A 250 39.07 -14.93 -19.90
N VAL A 251 39.78 -14.49 -18.86
CA VAL A 251 40.58 -15.27 -17.93
C VAL A 251 40.09 -15.05 -16.49
N SER A 252 39.73 -16.15 -15.82
CA SER A 252 39.23 -16.19 -14.44
C SER A 252 40.10 -15.43 -13.44
N PHE A 253 39.48 -14.70 -12.51
CA PHE A 253 40.14 -14.08 -11.35
C PHE A 253 40.67 -15.09 -10.32
N PHE A 254 40.21 -16.34 -10.38
CA PHE A 254 40.71 -17.42 -9.52
C PHE A 254 41.53 -18.40 -10.35
N LYS A 255 42.79 -18.60 -9.93
CA LYS A 255 43.66 -19.64 -10.43
C LYS A 255 43.10 -20.99 -9.98
N GLY A 256 42.54 -21.77 -10.91
CA GLY A 256 42.17 -23.16 -10.64
C GLY A 256 43.42 -23.90 -10.17
N LYS A 257 43.43 -24.39 -8.93
CA LYS A 257 44.42 -25.37 -8.51
C LYS A 257 44.02 -26.70 -9.16
N LYS A 258 44.90 -27.23 -10.01
CA LYS A 258 44.84 -28.63 -10.46
C LYS A 258 45.06 -29.54 -9.26
#